data_AF-A0A7Y6BWV4-F1
#
_entry.id   AF-A0A7Y6BWV4-F1
#
_cell.length_a   1.000
_cell.length_b   1.000
_cell.length_c   1.000
_cell.angle_alpha   90.00
_cell.angle_beta   90.00
_cell.angle_gamma   90.00
#
_symmetry.space_group_name_H-M   'P 1'
#
loop_
_entity.id
_entity.type
_entity.pdbx_description
1 polymer ?
#
loop_
_entity_poly.entity_id
_entity_poly.type
_entity_poly.pdbx_seq_one_letter_code
_entity_poly.pdbx_strand_id
1 'polypeptide(L)'
;MRVGRKGTQVKIGRRTGSLFVGCMIVLCIGLLVACSTEAAQQERKVYSGQATKEGNMRAQSQGHGLNGPLIRELDKAFAARDIKLMNNMSADDGEGGISYMYLLNGSGRHIVKVHIFSDADTRAARMKEMYGNSGDQAVIENVLGKTAIRSKGYVSLVYTASGGEKDIYEGQVSEVFHHVLNQLN
;
A
#
# COMPACT_ATOMS: atom_id res chain seq x y z
N MET A 1 -25.69 58.40 -62.61
CA MET A 1 -24.55 59.32 -62.87
C MET A 1 -23.55 59.23 -61.71
N ARG A 2 -22.26 59.34 -62.04
CA ARG A 2 -21.09 59.34 -61.15
C ARG A 2 -21.26 60.20 -59.89
N VAL A 3 -20.76 59.71 -58.75
CA VAL A 3 -20.00 60.46 -57.73
C VAL A 3 -19.19 59.38 -56.97
N GLY A 4 -17.89 59.43 -56.70
CA GLY A 4 -16.95 60.55 -56.59
C GLY A 4 -16.35 60.60 -55.19
N ARG A 5 -15.23 59.89 -54.99
CA ARG A 5 -14.09 60.12 -54.07
C ARG A 5 -14.22 60.98 -52.79
N LYS A 6 -13.56 60.44 -51.74
CA LYS A 6 -12.54 61.03 -50.81
C LYS A 6 -12.96 61.64 -49.46
N GLY A 7 -12.15 61.27 -48.45
CA GLY A 7 -11.86 61.97 -47.18
C GLY A 7 -12.78 61.54 -46.04
N THR A 8 -12.32 61.15 -44.85
CA THR A 8 -11.31 61.83 -44.02
C THR A 8 -10.74 60.88 -42.95
N GLN A 9 -9.43 61.05 -42.69
CA GLN A 9 -8.59 60.45 -41.64
C GLN A 9 -8.89 61.00 -40.23
N VAL A 10 -8.11 60.56 -39.22
CA VAL A 10 -7.93 61.07 -37.82
C VAL A 10 -8.53 60.10 -36.76
N LYS A 11 -7.84 59.58 -35.71
CA LYS A 11 -6.51 59.81 -35.10
C LYS A 11 -6.05 58.59 -34.25
N ILE A 12 -4.74 58.34 -34.35
CA ILE A 12 -3.73 57.88 -33.37
C ILE A 12 -4.18 57.54 -31.92
N GLY A 13 -3.75 56.37 -31.44
CA GLY A 13 -3.64 56.03 -30.02
C GLY A 13 -2.68 54.84 -29.78
N ARG A 14 -1.37 55.11 -29.75
CA ARG A 14 -0.30 54.15 -29.44
C ARG A 14 -0.19 53.95 -27.93
N ARG A 15 -0.51 52.77 -27.38
CA ARG A 15 -0.11 52.37 -26.01
C ARG A 15 0.20 50.87 -25.93
N THR A 16 1.49 50.57 -25.92
CA THR A 16 2.15 49.68 -24.94
C THR A 16 1.22 48.78 -24.12
N GLY A 17 0.87 47.62 -24.65
CA GLY A 17 0.13 46.59 -23.91
C GLY A 17 0.43 45.15 -24.33
N SER A 18 1.33 44.95 -25.30
CA SER A 18 1.44 43.66 -26.00
C SER A 18 2.60 42.76 -25.53
N LEU A 19 3.47 43.23 -24.62
CA LEU A 19 4.67 42.46 -24.20
C LEU A 19 4.51 41.75 -22.84
N PHE A 20 3.54 42.14 -22.00
CA PHE A 20 3.36 41.52 -20.68
C PHE A 20 2.48 40.26 -20.70
N VAL A 21 1.58 40.13 -21.68
CA VAL A 21 0.64 38.99 -21.74
C VAL A 21 1.33 37.71 -22.24
N GLY A 22 2.29 37.82 -23.16
CA GLY A 22 3.02 36.66 -23.69
C GLY A 22 3.93 35.97 -22.67
N CYS A 23 4.55 36.75 -21.77
CA CYS A 23 5.47 36.20 -20.76
C CYS A 23 4.74 35.41 -19.65
N MET A 24 3.49 35.80 -19.35
CA MET A 24 2.67 35.14 -18.32
C MET A 24 2.18 33.74 -18.77
N ILE A 25 1.89 33.57 -20.06
CA ILE A 25 1.42 32.28 -20.60
C ILE A 25 2.53 31.22 -20.64
N VAL A 26 3.78 31.62 -20.93
CA VAL A 26 4.93 30.69 -20.96
C VAL A 26 5.30 30.19 -19.56
N LEU A 27 5.18 31.04 -18.53
CA LEU A 27 5.39 30.62 -17.13
C LEU A 27 4.32 29.61 -16.65
N CYS A 28 3.06 29.78 -17.07
CA CYS A 28 1.99 28.85 -16.71
C CYS A 28 2.17 27.45 -17.32
N ILE A 29 2.76 27.35 -18.52
CA ILE A 29 2.99 26.04 -19.16
C ILE A 29 4.15 25.30 -18.48
N GLY A 30 5.19 26.00 -18.00
CA GLY A 30 6.31 25.38 -17.27
C GLY A 30 5.90 24.75 -15.93
N LEU A 31 4.91 25.33 -15.24
CA LEU A 31 4.39 24.80 -13.97
C LEU A 31 3.56 23.52 -14.14
N LEU A 32 2.96 23.28 -15.33
CA LEU A 32 2.16 22.08 -15.60
C LEU A 32 3.02 20.83 -15.87
N VAL A 33 4.24 21.02 -16.39
CA VAL A 33 5.18 19.91 -16.67
C VAL A 33 5.89 19.45 -15.38
N ALA A 34 6.04 20.32 -14.39
CA ALA A 34 6.68 19.99 -13.11
C ALA A 34 5.80 19.13 -12.18
N CYS A 35 4.48 19.31 -12.18
CA CYS A 35 3.56 18.44 -11.40
C CYS A 35 3.39 17.04 -12.02
N SER A 36 3.62 16.87 -13.31
CA SER A 36 3.41 15.60 -14.01
C SER A 36 4.60 14.65 -13.91
N THR A 37 5.81 15.16 -13.68
CA THR A 37 7.01 14.33 -13.46
C THR A 37 7.01 13.62 -12.11
N GLU A 38 6.45 14.23 -11.07
CA GLU A 38 6.36 13.61 -9.73
C GLU A 38 5.36 12.45 -9.72
N ALA A 39 4.21 12.62 -10.37
CA ALA A 39 3.22 11.55 -10.54
C ALA A 39 3.79 10.38 -11.35
N ALA A 40 4.48 10.67 -12.47
CA ALA A 40 5.11 9.64 -13.30
C ALA A 40 6.27 8.92 -12.59
N GLN A 41 7.02 9.61 -11.73
CA GLN A 41 8.07 8.99 -10.91
C GLN A 41 7.48 8.15 -9.77
N GLN A 42 6.38 8.58 -9.15
CA GLN A 42 5.68 7.84 -8.11
C GLN A 42 5.15 6.52 -8.66
N GLU A 43 4.49 6.54 -9.81
CA GLU A 43 4.00 5.33 -10.49
C GLU A 43 5.15 4.41 -10.91
N ARG A 44 6.27 4.96 -11.39
CA ARG A 44 7.48 4.17 -11.68
C ARG A 44 8.10 3.53 -10.44
N LYS A 45 8.10 4.20 -9.28
CA LYS A 45 8.60 3.64 -8.01
C LYS A 45 7.74 2.49 -7.48
N VAL A 46 6.45 2.53 -7.74
CA VAL A 46 5.51 1.43 -7.43
C VAL A 46 5.78 0.25 -8.36
N TYR A 47 5.94 0.49 -9.67
CA TYR A 47 6.22 -0.57 -10.64
C TYR A 47 7.65 -1.14 -10.59
N SER A 48 8.65 -0.36 -10.11
CA SER A 48 10.05 -0.80 -10.00
C SER A 48 10.36 -1.55 -8.70
N GLY A 49 9.41 -1.66 -7.78
CA GLY A 49 9.61 -2.24 -6.45
C GLY A 49 10.50 -1.41 -5.52
N GLN A 50 10.88 -0.18 -5.91
CA GLN A 50 11.65 0.73 -5.05
C GLN A 50 10.84 1.20 -3.84
N ALA A 51 9.55 1.47 -4.00
CA ALA A 51 8.67 1.81 -2.88
C ALA A 51 8.60 0.67 -1.85
N THR A 52 8.60 -0.58 -2.32
CA THR A 52 8.67 -1.78 -1.47
C THR A 52 10.00 -1.88 -0.72
N LYS A 53 11.13 -1.62 -1.37
CA LYS A 53 12.44 -1.62 -0.70
C LYS A 53 12.57 -0.52 0.34
N GLU A 54 12.10 0.68 0.03
CA GLU A 54 12.17 1.84 0.92
C GLU A 54 11.22 1.68 2.12
N GLY A 55 10.03 1.12 1.91
CA GLY A 55 9.10 0.71 2.97
C GLY A 55 9.67 -0.41 3.84
N ASN A 56 10.31 -1.43 3.25
CA ASN A 56 10.92 -2.53 4.00
C ASN A 56 12.15 -2.07 4.82
N MET A 57 12.96 -1.13 4.32
CA MET A 57 14.04 -0.50 5.09
C MET A 57 13.49 0.36 6.23
N ARG A 58 12.38 1.08 6.02
CA ARG A 58 11.71 1.85 7.08
C ARG A 58 11.07 0.95 8.14
N ALA A 59 10.47 -0.17 7.72
CA ALA A 59 9.92 -1.18 8.62
C ALA A 59 11.01 -1.94 9.40
N GLN A 60 12.18 -2.20 8.81
CA GLN A 60 13.35 -2.74 9.52
C GLN A 60 13.92 -1.73 10.52
N SER A 61 14.01 -0.45 10.16
CA SER A 61 14.55 0.59 11.04
C SER A 61 13.59 1.01 12.16
N GLN A 62 12.27 0.99 11.92
CA GLN A 62 11.24 1.18 12.94
C GLN A 62 10.95 -0.10 13.74
N GLY A 63 11.18 -1.27 13.14
CA GLY A 63 11.04 -2.60 13.74
C GLY A 63 12.21 -3.05 14.61
N HIS A 64 13.11 -2.14 15.02
CA HIS A 64 14.13 -2.40 16.05
C HIS A 64 13.54 -2.63 17.46
N GLY A 65 12.21 -2.66 17.61
CA GLY A 65 11.50 -3.12 18.82
C GLY A 65 11.12 -4.62 18.82
N LEU A 66 10.43 -5.06 19.88
CA LEU A 66 10.06 -6.45 20.25
C LEU A 66 9.52 -7.37 19.13
N ASN A 67 9.14 -6.84 17.97
CA ASN A 67 8.48 -7.57 16.88
C ASN A 67 9.45 -8.19 15.86
N GLY A 68 10.69 -7.73 15.80
CA GLY A 68 11.71 -8.25 14.88
C GLY A 68 11.92 -9.78 14.94
N PRO A 69 11.95 -10.41 16.14
CA PRO A 69 12.02 -11.87 16.26
C PRO A 69 10.85 -12.61 15.61
N LEU A 70 9.61 -12.14 15.81
CA LEU A 70 8.41 -12.77 15.27
C LEU A 70 8.43 -12.77 13.73
N ILE A 71 8.78 -11.63 13.13
CA ILE A 71 8.82 -11.50 11.66
C ILE A 71 9.93 -12.36 11.05
N ARG A 72 11.11 -12.44 11.70
CA ARG A 72 12.17 -13.35 11.26
C ARG A 72 11.75 -14.80 11.33
N GLU A 73 11.06 -15.19 12.39
CA GLU A 73 10.59 -16.57 12.53
C GLU A 73 9.51 -16.90 11.49
N LEU A 74 8.63 -15.95 11.19
CA LEU A 74 7.64 -16.11 10.12
C LEU A 74 8.33 -16.32 8.76
N ASP A 75 9.29 -15.47 8.41
CA ASP A 75 10.05 -15.59 7.15
C ASP A 75 10.78 -16.94 7.06
N LYS A 76 11.47 -17.34 8.13
CA LYS A 76 12.16 -18.63 8.21
C LYS A 76 11.19 -19.82 8.07
N ALA A 77 10.04 -19.77 8.73
CA ALA A 77 9.07 -20.85 8.73
C ALA A 77 8.39 -21.05 7.36
N PHE A 78 8.16 -19.96 6.62
CA PHE A 78 7.70 -20.01 5.23
C PHE A 78 8.81 -20.49 4.28
N ALA A 79 10.04 -19.98 4.44
CA ALA A 79 11.17 -20.40 3.63
C ALA A 79 11.48 -21.90 3.75
N ALA A 80 11.28 -22.49 4.94
CA ALA A 80 11.41 -23.94 5.16
C ALA A 80 10.40 -24.80 4.38
N ARG A 81 9.38 -24.18 3.78
CA ARG A 81 8.36 -24.82 2.93
C ARG A 81 8.47 -24.41 1.47
N ASP A 82 9.60 -23.82 1.08
CA ASP A 82 9.84 -23.25 -0.26
C ASP A 82 8.83 -22.16 -0.66
N ILE A 83 8.24 -21.48 0.33
CA ILE A 83 7.33 -20.34 0.12
C ILE A 83 8.08 -19.06 0.46
N LYS A 84 8.20 -18.15 -0.51
CA LYS A 84 8.81 -16.84 -0.30
C LYS A 84 7.76 -15.83 0.14
N LEU A 85 8.01 -15.14 1.23
CA LEU A 85 7.27 -13.93 1.58
C LEU A 85 7.80 -12.77 0.75
N MET A 86 6.99 -12.27 -0.17
CA MET A 86 7.37 -11.18 -1.08
C MET A 86 6.53 -9.93 -0.78
N ASN A 87 7.10 -8.76 -1.05
CA ASN A 87 6.46 -7.46 -0.86
C ASN A 87 5.94 -7.23 0.57
N ASN A 88 6.82 -6.81 1.47
CA ASN A 88 6.43 -6.37 2.80
C ASN A 88 5.88 -4.93 2.74
N MET A 89 4.57 -4.78 2.91
CA MET A 89 3.96 -3.49 3.25
C MET A 89 3.66 -3.47 4.73
N SER A 90 4.00 -2.38 5.41
CA SER A 90 3.66 -2.16 6.82
C SER A 90 2.80 -0.92 7.01
N ALA A 91 1.90 -0.98 7.98
CA ALA A 91 1.12 0.17 8.44
C ALA A 91 1.08 0.17 9.97
N ASP A 92 1.39 1.32 10.56
CA ASP A 92 1.12 1.62 11.98
C ASP A 92 -0.37 1.93 12.12
N ASP A 93 -1.02 1.42 13.16
CA ASP A 93 -2.44 1.65 13.40
C ASP A 93 -2.74 2.94 14.19
N GLY A 94 -1.70 3.68 14.60
CA GLY A 94 -1.79 4.92 15.37
C GLY A 94 -2.00 4.71 16.88
N GLU A 95 -2.17 3.46 17.31
CA GLU A 95 -2.47 3.07 18.70
C GLU A 95 -1.37 2.15 19.28
N GLY A 96 -0.21 2.10 18.62
CA GLY A 96 0.94 1.29 19.04
C GLY A 96 0.93 -0.12 18.48
N GLY A 97 -0.01 -0.45 17.60
CA GLY A 97 0.00 -1.67 16.80
C GLY A 97 0.61 -1.46 15.42
N ILE A 98 1.06 -2.55 14.82
CA ILE A 98 1.64 -2.59 13.49
C ILE A 98 1.10 -3.78 12.71
N SER A 99 0.77 -3.53 11.45
CA SER A 99 0.33 -4.54 10.51
C SER A 99 1.35 -4.71 9.40
N TYR A 100 1.68 -5.96 9.06
CA TYR A 100 2.47 -6.32 7.89
C TYR A 100 1.61 -7.08 6.89
N MET A 101 1.93 -6.96 5.61
CA MET A 101 1.31 -7.70 4.52
C MET A 101 2.39 -8.27 3.61
N TYR A 102 2.24 -9.54 3.25
CA TYR A 102 3.13 -10.30 2.38
C TYR A 102 2.31 -11.02 1.31
N LEU A 103 2.91 -11.19 0.13
CA LEU A 103 2.43 -12.05 -0.94
C LEU A 103 3.21 -13.36 -0.93
N LEU A 104 2.52 -14.50 -0.97
CA LEU A 104 3.18 -15.80 -1.08
C LEU A 104 3.66 -16.02 -2.51
N ASN A 105 4.97 -16.20 -2.68
CA ASN A 105 5.62 -16.36 -3.99
C ASN A 105 5.26 -15.25 -4.99
N GLY A 106 4.96 -14.04 -4.48
CA GLY A 106 4.58 -12.88 -5.29
C GLY A 106 3.14 -12.90 -5.82
N SER A 107 2.33 -13.90 -5.44
CA SER A 107 0.95 -14.00 -5.90
C SER A 107 0.02 -13.04 -5.15
N GLY A 108 -0.65 -12.15 -5.89
CA GLY A 108 -1.73 -11.31 -5.35
C GLY A 108 -2.97 -12.08 -4.91
N ARG A 109 -3.05 -13.39 -5.20
CA ARG A 109 -4.14 -14.27 -4.76
C ARG A 109 -3.90 -14.88 -3.38
N HIS A 110 -2.65 -14.85 -2.90
CA HIS A 110 -2.23 -15.49 -1.66
C HIS A 110 -1.54 -14.48 -0.77
N ILE A 111 -2.29 -13.94 0.19
CA ILE A 111 -1.85 -12.82 1.02
C ILE A 111 -1.77 -13.29 2.47
N VAL A 112 -0.62 -13.06 3.11
CA VAL A 112 -0.45 -13.21 4.56
C VAL A 112 -0.37 -11.83 5.19
N LYS A 113 -1.19 -11.58 6.20
CA LYS A 113 -1.13 -10.39 7.04
C LYS A 113 -0.77 -10.77 8.46
N VAL A 114 0.06 -9.95 9.08
CA VAL A 114 0.48 -10.08 10.48
C VAL A 114 0.03 -8.82 11.18
N HIS A 115 -0.90 -8.93 12.10
CA HIS A 115 -1.35 -7.82 12.93
C HIS A 115 -0.78 -8.01 14.33
N ILE A 116 -0.03 -7.02 14.81
CA ILE A 116 0.54 -6.99 16.15
C ILE A 116 -0.07 -5.79 16.86
N PHE A 117 -0.67 -6.03 18.02
CA PHE A 117 -1.37 -5.02 18.79
C PHE A 117 -0.66 -4.75 20.12
N SER A 118 -1.13 -3.73 20.86
CA SER A 118 -0.64 -3.41 22.20
C SER A 118 -0.86 -4.55 23.20
N ASP A 119 -2.00 -5.23 23.09
CA ASP A 119 -2.47 -6.25 24.03
C ASP A 119 -3.55 -7.16 23.39
N ALA A 120 -3.97 -8.18 24.13
CA ALA A 120 -4.90 -9.21 23.65
C ALA A 120 -6.35 -8.71 23.50
N ASP A 121 -6.78 -7.76 24.33
CA ASP A 121 -8.14 -7.22 24.29
C ASP A 121 -8.29 -6.28 23.09
N THR A 122 -7.29 -5.42 22.87
CA THR A 122 -7.17 -4.58 21.68
C THR A 122 -7.14 -5.43 20.43
N ARG A 123 -6.35 -6.51 20.39
CA ARG A 123 -6.36 -7.48 19.29
C ARG A 123 -7.78 -8.01 19.04
N ALA A 124 -8.47 -8.51 20.06
CA ALA A 124 -9.79 -9.09 19.90
C ALA A 124 -10.83 -8.07 19.37
N ALA A 125 -10.80 -6.83 19.88
CA ALA A 125 -11.66 -5.74 19.43
C ALA A 125 -11.40 -5.36 17.97
N ARG A 126 -10.13 -5.15 17.58
CA ARG A 126 -9.75 -4.71 16.23
C ARG A 126 -9.93 -5.81 15.19
N MET A 127 -9.69 -7.07 15.56
CA MET A 127 -9.99 -8.20 14.67
C MET A 127 -11.49 -8.37 14.44
N LYS A 128 -12.33 -8.08 15.44
CA LYS A 128 -13.79 -8.04 15.27
C LYS A 128 -14.22 -6.96 14.30
N GLU A 129 -13.61 -5.79 14.37
CA GLU A 129 -13.88 -4.70 13.44
C GLU A 129 -13.44 -5.01 12.01
N MET A 130 -12.21 -5.49 11.82
CA MET A 130 -11.64 -5.74 10.49
C MET A 130 -12.22 -6.97 9.80
N TYR A 131 -12.51 -8.03 10.56
CA TYR A 131 -12.84 -9.35 10.01
C TYR A 131 -14.16 -9.92 10.55
N GLY A 132 -14.89 -9.21 11.42
CA GLY A 132 -16.09 -9.73 12.06
C GLY A 132 -15.82 -10.82 13.09
N ASN A 133 -14.56 -11.06 13.47
CA ASN A 133 -14.16 -12.14 14.38
C ASN A 133 -13.23 -11.64 15.50
N SER A 134 -13.66 -11.83 16.76
CA SER A 134 -12.81 -11.60 17.95
C SER A 134 -12.08 -12.86 18.44
N GLY A 135 -12.47 -14.04 17.95
CA GLY A 135 -11.95 -15.32 18.42
C GLY A 135 -10.53 -15.61 17.93
N ASP A 136 -9.88 -16.58 18.57
CA ASP A 136 -8.49 -16.93 18.27
C ASP A 136 -8.33 -17.73 16.99
N GLN A 137 -9.41 -18.33 16.49
CA GLN A 137 -9.41 -19.06 15.24
C GLN A 137 -10.71 -18.79 14.48
N ALA A 138 -10.58 -18.52 13.18
CA ALA A 138 -11.72 -18.44 12.28
C ALA A 138 -11.33 -18.89 10.87
N VAL A 139 -12.33 -19.35 10.12
CA VAL A 139 -12.26 -19.53 8.67
C VAL A 139 -13.49 -18.86 8.09
N ILE A 140 -13.28 -17.87 7.23
CA ILE A 140 -14.33 -17.11 6.57
C ILE A 140 -14.22 -17.41 5.09
N GLU A 141 -15.25 -18.05 4.52
CA GLU A 141 -15.27 -18.43 3.11
C GLU A 141 -16.46 -17.81 2.40
N ASN A 142 -16.20 -17.24 1.23
CA ASN A 142 -17.23 -16.71 0.34
C ASN A 142 -16.80 -16.87 -1.13
N VAL A 143 -17.64 -16.35 -2.04
CA VAL A 143 -17.40 -16.44 -3.49
C VAL A 143 -16.04 -15.87 -3.89
N LEU A 144 -15.58 -14.80 -3.23
CA LEU A 144 -14.34 -14.09 -3.54
C LEU A 144 -13.08 -14.81 -3.04
N GLY A 145 -13.18 -15.60 -1.96
CA GLY A 145 -12.01 -16.18 -1.33
C GLY A 145 -12.28 -16.93 -0.04
N LYS A 146 -11.20 -17.42 0.55
CA LYS A 146 -11.15 -18.07 1.85
C LYS A 146 -10.10 -17.36 2.70
N THR A 147 -10.50 -16.94 3.90
CA THR A 147 -9.64 -16.26 4.86
C THR A 147 -9.54 -17.09 6.14
N ALA A 148 -8.33 -17.53 6.46
CA ALA A 148 -8.02 -18.21 7.71
C ALA A 148 -7.37 -17.23 8.69
N ILE A 149 -7.86 -17.20 9.92
CA ILE A 149 -7.36 -16.34 11.00
C ILE A 149 -6.88 -17.24 12.14
N ARG A 150 -5.68 -16.97 12.64
CA ARG A 150 -5.13 -17.58 13.86
C ARG A 150 -4.51 -16.49 14.72
N SER A 151 -4.85 -16.48 16.00
CA SER A 151 -4.39 -15.46 16.94
C SER A 151 -3.90 -16.08 18.24
N LYS A 152 -2.97 -15.39 18.90
CA LYS A 152 -2.53 -15.70 20.26
C LYS A 152 -1.99 -14.44 20.92
N GLY A 153 -2.39 -14.18 22.16
CA GLY A 153 -1.98 -12.98 22.89
C GLY A 153 -2.33 -11.71 22.11
N TYR A 154 -1.32 -10.89 21.83
CA TYR A 154 -1.43 -9.61 21.12
C TYR A 154 -1.21 -9.72 19.60
N VAL A 155 -1.13 -10.93 19.03
CA VAL A 155 -0.84 -11.16 17.61
C VAL A 155 -1.98 -11.89 16.91
N SER A 156 -2.27 -11.48 15.67
CA SER A 156 -3.16 -12.18 14.74
C SER A 156 -2.47 -12.39 13.39
N LEU A 157 -2.43 -13.63 12.93
CA LEU A 157 -2.00 -14.04 11.61
C LEU A 157 -3.22 -14.32 10.75
N VAL A 158 -3.25 -13.71 9.56
CA VAL A 158 -4.38 -13.81 8.62
C VAL A 158 -3.84 -14.27 7.27
N TYR A 159 -4.45 -15.29 6.70
CA TYR A 159 -4.16 -15.73 5.35
C TYR A 159 -5.42 -15.66 4.51
N THR A 160 -5.33 -14.98 3.38
CA THR A 160 -6.42 -14.89 2.41
C THR A 160 -5.98 -15.49 1.10
N ALA A 161 -6.74 -16.47 0.63
CA ALA A 161 -6.64 -17.05 -0.68
C ALA A 161 -7.85 -16.62 -1.53
N SER A 162 -7.63 -16.09 -2.73
CA SER A 162 -8.70 -15.64 -3.62
C SER A 162 -8.65 -16.35 -4.99
N GLY A 163 -9.78 -16.32 -5.71
CA GLY A 163 -9.91 -16.99 -7.01
C GLY A 163 -10.09 -18.51 -6.89
N GLY A 164 -9.72 -19.26 -7.93
CA GLY A 164 -9.91 -20.73 -8.01
C GLY A 164 -8.83 -21.56 -7.30
N GLU A 165 -7.82 -20.92 -6.71
CA GLU A 165 -6.62 -21.56 -6.16
C GLU A 165 -6.62 -21.55 -4.62
N LYS A 166 -7.79 -21.57 -3.97
CA LYS A 166 -7.92 -21.23 -2.53
C LYS A 166 -7.15 -22.16 -1.58
N ASP A 167 -6.91 -23.40 -1.99
CA ASP A 167 -6.41 -24.45 -1.09
C ASP A 167 -4.91 -24.75 -1.23
N ILE A 168 -4.20 -24.15 -2.21
CA ILE A 168 -2.82 -24.55 -2.56
C ILE A 168 -1.84 -24.44 -1.38
N TYR A 169 -1.95 -23.38 -0.57
CA TYR A 169 -1.06 -23.13 0.56
C TYR A 169 -1.72 -23.33 1.92
N GLU A 170 -2.99 -23.74 1.99
CA GLU A 170 -3.75 -23.72 3.24
C GLU A 170 -3.10 -24.55 4.36
N GLY A 171 -2.74 -25.80 4.07
CA GLY A 171 -2.09 -26.68 5.05
C GLY A 171 -0.75 -26.12 5.51
N GLN A 172 0.10 -25.73 4.57
CA GLN A 172 1.42 -25.16 4.83
C GLN A 172 1.34 -23.88 5.68
N VAL A 173 0.41 -22.98 5.35
CA VAL A 173 0.18 -21.74 6.10
C VAL A 173 -0.33 -22.03 7.50
N SER A 174 -1.28 -22.96 7.65
CA SER A 174 -1.83 -23.33 8.95
C SER A 174 -0.72 -23.84 9.90
N GLU A 175 0.18 -24.69 9.39
CA GLU A 175 1.33 -25.16 10.17
C GLU A 175 2.30 -24.04 10.54
N VAL A 176 2.61 -23.14 9.60
CA VAL A 176 3.48 -21.99 9.87
C VAL A 176 2.85 -21.11 10.94
N PHE A 177 1.56 -20.82 10.84
CA PHE A 177 0.86 -19.99 11.82
C PHE A 177 0.90 -20.62 13.21
N HIS A 178 0.63 -21.92 13.30
CA HIS A 178 0.71 -22.65 14.56
C HIS A 178 2.12 -22.59 15.17
N HIS A 179 3.15 -22.87 14.36
CA HIS A 179 4.55 -22.84 14.79
C HIS A 179 4.96 -21.46 15.31
N VAL A 180 4.65 -20.40 14.56
CA VAL A 180 5.03 -19.02 14.87
C VAL A 180 4.30 -18.52 16.12
N LEU A 181 2.98 -18.75 16.22
CA LEU A 181 2.22 -18.32 17.40
C LEU A 181 2.66 -19.05 18.68
N ASN A 182 3.12 -20.29 18.59
CA ASN A 182 3.65 -21.02 19.74
C ASN A 182 4.96 -20.42 20.29
N GLN A 183 5.66 -19.56 19.53
CA GLN A 183 6.83 -18.84 20.03
C GLN A 183 6.46 -17.64 20.91
N LEU A 184 5.19 -17.24 20.91
CA LEU A 184 4.68 -16.21 21.82
C LEU A 184 4.42 -16.88 23.17
N ASN A 185 5.27 -16.59 24.16
CA ASN A 185 5.14 -17.11 25.53
C ASN A 185 3.91 -16.55 26.23
#